data_AF-F7S770-F1
#
_entry.id   AF-F7S770-F1
#
_cell.length_a   1.000
_cell.length_b   1.000
_cell.length_c   1.000
_cell.angle_alpha   90.00
_cell.angle_beta   90.00
_cell.angle_gamma   90.00
#
_symmetry.space_group_name_H-M   'P 1'
#
loop_
_entity.id
_entity.type
_entity.pdbx_description
1 polymer ?
#
loop_
_entity_poly.entity_id
_entity_poly.type
_entity_poly.pdbx_seq_one_letter_code
_entity_poly.pdbx_strand_id
1 'polypeptide(L)'
;LAAYLPAADRGDLPPLQQVDLRADLGPPAGGTLPSVTNVSLTAGKSDLTAWRKGLSLRSMNITLPALDQAVDVALAGQYQGRQVGLEGKAGPVGPVIEAALGAPAPAHAVPTERFTMNVAGRVGNALFNAAGGMATPSKLAGVAMKLSATIPDLAKLSDLVGTPLPAWTDIGVSGLLTDPGGQGLANTVALNSLAISSAQAQLGGAFSLRLGPKPDLQAVIHASRIDLTALLKAMPKPAAATPGTAGAG
;
A
#
# COMPACT_ATOMS: atom_id res chain seq x y z
N LEU A 1 -0.22 21.32 17.46
CA LEU A 1 -0.56 20.32 16.41
C LEU A 1 -0.48 20.86 14.98
N ALA A 2 -0.53 22.17 14.73
CA ALA A 2 -0.49 22.75 13.37
C ALA A 2 0.91 22.96 12.73
N ALA A 3 2.01 22.58 13.40
CA ALA A 3 3.37 22.97 13.01
C ALA A 3 4.26 21.83 12.46
N TYR A 4 3.75 20.60 12.35
CA TYR A 4 4.57 19.41 12.04
C TYR A 4 4.17 18.65 10.77
N LEU A 5 3.33 19.22 9.92
CA LEU A 5 3.09 18.64 8.60
C LEU A 5 4.13 19.23 7.62
N PRO A 6 4.97 18.42 6.95
CA PRO A 6 5.86 18.91 5.90
C PRO A 6 5.01 19.56 4.82
N ALA A 7 5.57 20.58 4.16
CA ALA A 7 4.92 21.45 3.19
C ALA A 7 4.49 20.71 1.90
N ALA A 8 3.51 19.82 2.02
CA ALA A 8 2.50 19.66 0.98
C ALA A 8 1.74 20.99 0.93
N ASP A 9 1.54 21.52 -0.27
CA ASP A 9 0.76 22.73 -0.52
C ASP A 9 -0.44 22.82 0.43
N ARG A 10 -0.64 24.00 1.05
CA ARG A 10 -1.75 24.28 1.98
C ARG A 10 -3.16 24.22 1.34
N GLY A 11 -3.32 23.57 0.20
CA GLY A 11 -4.59 23.33 -0.48
C GLY A 11 -4.93 21.83 -0.50
N ASP A 12 -6.13 21.51 -0.02
CA ASP A 12 -6.78 20.19 -0.06
C ASP A 12 -6.26 19.10 0.88
N LEU A 13 -6.28 19.39 2.19
CA LEU A 13 -6.67 18.33 3.12
C LEU A 13 -8.04 17.78 2.70
N PRO A 14 -8.22 16.45 2.66
CA PRO A 14 -9.51 15.88 2.29
C PRO A 14 -10.55 16.38 3.30
N PRO A 15 -11.80 16.65 2.87
CA PRO A 15 -12.84 17.14 3.77
C PRO A 15 -13.33 15.99 4.65
N LEU A 16 -12.49 15.58 5.59
CA LEU A 16 -12.80 14.58 6.60
C LEU A 16 -13.86 15.14 7.53
N GLN A 17 -14.96 14.41 7.68
CA GLN A 17 -16.05 14.78 8.57
C GLN A 17 -15.97 13.96 9.86
N GLN A 18 -16.46 14.53 10.96
CA GLN A 18 -16.56 13.83 12.25
C GLN A 18 -15.21 13.29 12.72
N VAL A 19 -14.16 14.11 12.63
CA VAL A 19 -12.82 13.75 13.08
C VAL A 19 -12.73 13.90 14.59
N ASP A 20 -12.41 12.82 15.29
CA ASP A 20 -12.14 12.80 16.74
C ASP A 20 -10.74 12.21 16.96
N LEU A 21 -9.88 12.97 17.63
CA LEU A 21 -8.53 12.58 18.00
C LEU A 21 -8.41 12.61 19.53
N ARG A 22 -7.99 11.50 20.11
CA ARG A 22 -7.70 11.36 21.54
C ARG A 22 -6.32 10.77 21.73
N ALA A 23 -5.65 11.18 22.80
CA ALA A 23 -4.35 10.66 23.20
C ALA A 23 -4.14 10.99 24.68
N ASP A 24 -3.59 10.04 25.42
CA ASP A 24 -3.14 10.25 26.79
C ASP A 24 -1.66 10.59 26.78
N LEU A 25 -1.32 11.74 27.36
CA LEU A 25 0.05 12.22 27.50
C LEU A 25 0.52 12.02 28.93
N GLY A 26 1.61 11.29 29.10
CA GLY A 26 2.28 11.11 30.37
C GLY A 26 3.68 11.73 30.37
N PRO A 27 4.34 11.73 31.54
CA PRO A 27 5.71 12.21 31.66
C PRO A 27 6.66 11.39 30.77
N PRO A 28 7.79 11.97 30.33
CA PRO A 28 8.79 11.24 29.56
C PRO A 28 9.32 10.05 30.36
N ALA A 29 9.14 8.84 29.83
CA ALA A 29 9.65 7.61 30.43
C ALA A 29 11.00 7.26 29.80
N GLY A 30 12.08 7.88 30.28
CA GLY A 30 13.45 7.54 29.87
C GLY A 30 13.93 8.14 28.54
N GLY A 31 13.22 9.13 27.98
CA GLY A 31 13.59 9.83 26.73
C GLY A 31 13.15 11.30 26.70
N THR A 32 13.37 11.97 25.57
CA THR A 32 12.97 13.38 25.36
C THR A 32 11.50 13.53 24.93
N LEU A 33 10.83 12.43 24.57
CA LEU A 33 9.43 12.43 24.17
C LEU A 33 8.52 12.10 25.36
N PRO A 34 7.36 12.78 25.50
CA PRO A 34 6.35 12.38 26.47
C PRO A 34 5.85 10.96 26.15
N SER A 35 5.49 10.19 27.17
CA SER A 35 4.82 8.91 26.92
C SER A 35 3.46 9.19 26.28
N VAL A 36 3.22 8.63 25.10
CA VAL A 36 1.92 8.76 24.42
C VAL A 36 1.25 7.40 24.41
N THR A 37 0.04 7.34 24.98
CA THR A 37 -0.75 6.11 25.09
C THR A 37 -2.21 6.35 24.66
N ASN A 38 -2.93 5.27 24.37
CA ASN A 38 -4.36 5.29 24.00
C ASN A 38 -4.68 6.31 22.90
N VAL A 39 -3.83 6.40 21.88
CA VAL A 39 -4.11 7.29 20.75
C VAL A 39 -5.21 6.67 19.92
N SER A 40 -6.30 7.39 19.74
CA SER A 40 -7.38 7.00 18.84
C SER A 40 -7.71 8.15 17.90
N LEU A 41 -7.67 7.88 16.60
CA LEU A 41 -8.14 8.80 15.57
C LEU A 41 -9.30 8.12 14.84
N THR A 42 -10.46 8.77 14.86
CA THR A 42 -11.61 8.34 14.08
C THR A 42 -12.04 9.42 13.11
N ALA A 43 -12.57 9.02 11.95
CA ALA A 43 -13.28 9.91 11.06
C ALA A 43 -14.50 9.20 10.48
N GLY A 44 -15.56 9.98 10.27
CA GLY A 44 -16.82 9.50 9.74
C GLY A 44 -16.93 9.58 8.23
N LYS A 45 -18.17 9.59 7.75
CA LYS A 45 -18.48 9.62 6.33
C LYS A 45 -17.94 10.90 5.70
N SER A 46 -17.07 10.77 4.71
CA SER A 46 -16.40 11.91 4.07
C SER A 46 -16.43 11.75 2.55
N ASP A 47 -16.73 12.81 1.82
CA ASP A 47 -16.67 12.81 0.36
C ASP A 47 -15.25 13.17 -0.10
N LEU A 48 -14.58 12.25 -0.79
CA LEU A 48 -13.21 12.41 -1.25
C LEU A 48 -13.16 12.63 -2.78
N THR A 49 -14.28 13.05 -3.38
CA THR A 49 -14.39 13.29 -4.83
C THR A 49 -13.39 14.31 -5.35
N ALA A 50 -13.00 15.30 -4.53
CA ALA A 50 -11.96 16.27 -4.86
C ALA A 50 -10.60 15.59 -5.14
N TRP A 51 -10.31 14.49 -4.46
CA TRP A 51 -9.08 13.72 -4.65
C TRP A 51 -9.20 12.70 -5.77
N ARG A 52 -10.34 12.01 -5.82
CA ARG A 52 -10.65 11.07 -6.90
C ARG A 52 -12.15 10.94 -7.06
N LYS A 53 -12.63 11.18 -8.28
CA LYS A 53 -14.07 11.10 -8.60
C LYS A 53 -14.67 9.78 -8.11
N GLY A 54 -15.75 9.89 -7.31
CA GLY A 54 -16.49 8.74 -6.80
C GLY A 54 -15.84 8.04 -5.60
N LEU A 55 -14.77 8.60 -5.01
CA LEU A 55 -14.19 8.13 -3.76
C LEU A 55 -14.94 8.73 -2.57
N SER A 56 -15.34 7.89 -1.62
CA SER A 56 -15.90 8.30 -0.35
C SER A 56 -15.34 7.45 0.78
N LEU A 57 -15.07 8.08 1.92
CA LEU A 57 -14.77 7.40 3.17
C LEU A 57 -16.10 7.17 3.90
N ARG A 58 -16.27 5.98 4.49
CA ARG A 58 -17.39 5.66 5.36
C ARG A 58 -16.97 5.74 6.82
N SER A 59 -15.81 5.18 7.13
CA SER A 59 -15.23 5.19 8.46
C SER A 59 -13.72 5.05 8.38
N MET A 60 -13.04 5.73 9.28
CA MET A 60 -11.63 5.53 9.59
C MET A 60 -11.50 5.34 11.09
N ASN A 61 -10.73 4.34 11.50
CA ASN A 61 -10.31 4.13 12.87
C ASN A 61 -8.82 3.79 12.86
N ILE A 62 -8.03 4.56 13.60
CA ILE A 62 -6.62 4.31 13.83
C ILE A 62 -6.43 4.30 15.34
N THR A 63 -5.93 3.20 15.88
CA THR A 63 -5.70 3.03 17.32
C THR A 63 -4.24 2.67 17.56
N LEU A 64 -3.55 3.45 18.37
CA LEU A 64 -2.18 3.20 18.79
C LEU A 64 -2.16 3.12 20.32
N PRO A 65 -2.02 1.91 20.90
CA PRO A 65 -2.04 1.72 22.35
C PRO A 65 -0.89 2.44 23.06
N ALA A 66 0.32 2.37 22.49
CA ALA A 66 1.53 3.03 22.97
C ALA A 66 2.57 3.12 21.84
N LEU A 67 3.54 4.02 21.94
CA LEU A 67 4.58 4.24 20.91
C LEU A 67 5.43 2.99 20.61
N ASP A 68 5.62 2.13 21.60
CA ASP A 68 6.33 0.85 21.53
C ASP A 68 5.43 -0.32 21.09
N GLN A 69 4.17 -0.05 20.74
CA GLN A 69 3.22 -1.06 20.25
C GLN A 69 2.81 -0.82 18.80
N ALA A 70 2.19 -1.84 18.20
CA ALA A 70 1.67 -1.74 16.85
C ALA A 70 0.43 -0.82 16.81
N VAL A 71 0.37 0.03 15.78
CA VAL A 71 -0.85 0.75 15.41
C VAL A 71 -1.80 -0.19 14.67
N ASP A 72 -3.05 -0.18 15.08
CA ASP A 72 -4.18 -0.77 14.38
C ASP A 72 -4.82 0.27 13.46
N VAL A 73 -5.07 -0.11 12.20
CA VAL A 73 -5.68 0.75 11.18
C VAL A 73 -6.87 0.01 10.58
N ALA A 74 -8.00 0.70 10.47
CA ALA A 74 -9.19 0.21 9.77
C ALA A 74 -9.85 1.36 9.00
N LEU A 75 -9.94 1.21 7.69
CA LEU A 75 -10.52 2.14 6.75
C LEU A 75 -11.60 1.42 5.95
N ALA A 76 -12.79 2.01 5.86
CA ALA A 76 -13.84 1.53 5.00
C ALA A 76 -14.40 2.69 4.18
N GLY A 77 -14.68 2.44 2.91
CA GLY A 77 -15.14 3.45 1.98
C GLY A 77 -15.79 2.85 0.74
N GLN A 78 -16.00 3.70 -0.25
CA GLN A 78 -16.44 3.30 -1.57
C GLN A 78 -15.67 4.06 -2.65
N TYR A 79 -15.44 3.39 -3.77
CA TYR A 79 -14.89 3.99 -4.97
C TYR A 79 -15.76 3.60 -6.16
N GLN A 80 -16.33 4.59 -6.85
CA GLN A 80 -17.24 4.38 -7.99
C GLN A 80 -18.40 3.42 -7.64
N GLY A 81 -18.95 3.56 -6.43
CA GLY A 81 -20.02 2.70 -5.91
C GLY A 81 -19.57 1.31 -5.43
N ARG A 82 -18.30 0.91 -5.64
CA ARG A 82 -17.75 -0.36 -5.13
C ARG A 82 -17.19 -0.19 -3.74
N GLN A 83 -17.41 -1.15 -2.85
CA GLN A 83 -16.81 -1.12 -1.50
C GLN A 83 -15.29 -1.24 -1.58
N VAL A 84 -14.60 -0.38 -0.86
CA VAL A 84 -13.15 -0.46 -0.65
C VAL A 84 -12.85 -0.47 0.84
N GLY A 85 -11.82 -1.18 1.25
CA GLY A 85 -11.40 -1.22 2.64
C GLY A 85 -9.92 -1.55 2.77
N LEU A 86 -9.36 -1.12 3.90
CA LEU A 86 -7.99 -1.41 4.30
C LEU A 86 -8.01 -1.65 5.81
N GLU A 87 -7.43 -2.75 6.26
CA GLU A 87 -7.26 -3.03 7.68
C GLU A 87 -5.88 -3.60 7.93
N GLY A 88 -5.31 -3.37 9.10
CA GLY A 88 -4.01 -3.92 9.40
C GLY A 88 -3.37 -3.41 10.68
N LYS A 89 -2.22 -3.99 10.98
CA LYS A 89 -1.35 -3.61 12.08
C LYS A 89 0.03 -3.23 11.55
N ALA A 90 0.64 -2.19 12.12
CA ALA A 90 2.01 -1.80 11.80
C ALA A 90 2.74 -1.31 13.06
N GLY A 91 3.98 -1.72 13.30
CA GLY A 91 4.78 -1.15 14.39
C GLY A 91 5.91 -2.04 14.92
N PRO A 92 6.62 -1.57 15.95
CA PRO A 92 6.39 -0.35 16.76
C PRO A 92 6.67 0.97 16.02
N VAL A 93 5.93 2.05 16.33
CA VAL A 93 6.03 3.36 15.61
C VAL A 93 6.94 4.40 16.28
N GLY A 94 7.26 4.22 17.56
CA GLY A 94 8.12 5.11 18.33
C GLY A 94 9.45 5.43 17.65
N PRO A 95 10.23 4.41 17.24
CA PRO A 95 11.49 4.64 16.52
C PRO A 95 11.32 5.39 15.19
N VAL A 96 10.17 5.24 14.52
CA VAL A 96 9.85 5.94 13.26
C VAL A 96 9.58 7.41 13.52
N ILE A 97 8.81 7.72 14.56
CA ILE A 97 8.48 9.09 14.96
C ILE A 97 9.72 9.82 15.47
N GLU A 98 10.54 9.17 16.29
CA GLU A 98 11.81 9.71 16.77
C GLU A 98 12.76 10.05 15.62
N ALA A 99 12.92 9.13 14.66
CA ALA A 99 13.72 9.36 13.47
C ALA A 99 13.18 10.52 12.62
N ALA A 100 11.86 10.63 12.47
CA ALA A 100 11.21 11.73 11.72
C ALA A 100 11.39 13.09 12.41
N LEU A 101 11.46 13.12 13.74
CA LEU A 101 11.70 14.32 14.53
C LEU A 101 13.19 14.68 14.66
N GLY A 102 14.09 13.89 14.08
CA GLY A 102 15.54 14.11 14.16
C GLY A 102 16.10 13.91 15.56
N ALA A 103 15.41 13.17 16.43
CA ALA A 103 15.92 12.87 17.76
C ALA A 103 17.19 12.00 17.65
N PRO A 104 18.27 12.33 18.39
CA PRO A 104 19.47 11.50 18.39
C PRO A 104 19.11 10.11 18.90
N ALA A 105 19.46 9.08 18.14
CA ALA A 105 19.26 7.70 18.56
C ALA A 105 19.94 7.49 19.93
N PRO A 106 19.27 6.88 20.92
CA PRO A 106 19.89 6.67 22.22
C PRO A 106 21.18 5.87 22.03
N ALA A 107 22.26 6.27 22.71
CA ALA A 107 23.59 5.67 22.58
C ALA A 107 23.65 4.17 22.94
N HIS A 108 22.55 3.62 23.46
CA HIS A 108 22.35 2.20 23.81
C HIS A 108 21.09 1.63 23.15
N ALA A 109 20.69 2.14 21.98
CA ALA A 109 19.62 1.54 21.20
C ALA A 109 20.01 0.10 20.84
N VAL A 110 19.36 -0.86 21.51
CA VAL A 110 19.36 -2.27 21.10
C VAL A 110 18.94 -2.32 19.63
N PRO A 111 19.59 -3.15 18.77
CA PRO A 111 19.28 -3.20 17.35
C PRO A 111 17.77 -3.25 17.12
N THR A 112 17.31 -2.16 16.49
CA THR A 112 15.95 -1.79 16.11
C THR A 112 14.99 -2.97 16.10
N GLU A 113 13.99 -2.96 17.00
CA GLU A 113 12.85 -3.86 16.88
C GLU A 113 12.29 -3.75 15.45
N ARG A 114 12.29 -4.87 14.75
CA ARG A 114 11.86 -4.94 13.35
C ARG A 114 10.45 -4.36 13.26
N PHE A 115 10.26 -3.36 12.40
CA PHE A 115 8.95 -2.80 12.13
C PHE A 115 8.13 -3.84 11.37
N THR A 116 7.14 -4.41 12.04
CA THR A 116 6.27 -5.42 11.43
C THR A 116 5.05 -4.75 10.82
N MET A 117 4.54 -5.35 9.74
CA MET A 117 3.33 -4.90 9.06
C MET A 117 2.51 -6.11 8.67
N ASN A 118 1.21 -6.05 8.92
CA ASN A 118 0.24 -7.00 8.39
C ASN A 118 -0.99 -6.20 7.97
N VAL A 119 -1.22 -6.11 6.66
CA VAL A 119 -2.25 -5.26 6.07
C VAL A 119 -3.05 -6.09 5.07
N ALA A 120 -4.37 -6.03 5.20
CA ALA A 120 -5.32 -6.58 4.26
C ALA A 120 -6.11 -5.44 3.60
N GLY A 121 -6.35 -5.55 2.30
CA GLY A 121 -7.11 -4.60 1.52
C GLY A 121 -8.17 -5.30 0.69
N ARG A 122 -9.29 -4.62 0.45
CA ARG A 122 -10.37 -5.12 -0.40
C ARG A 122 -10.83 -4.04 -1.36
N VAL A 123 -11.07 -4.45 -2.61
CA VAL A 123 -11.72 -3.61 -3.63
C VAL A 123 -12.77 -4.46 -4.35
N GLY A 124 -14.05 -4.22 -4.07
CA GLY A 124 -15.12 -5.10 -4.52
C GLY A 124 -14.92 -6.52 -3.97
N ASN A 125 -14.68 -7.48 -4.86
CA ASN A 125 -14.41 -8.88 -4.53
C ASN A 125 -12.91 -9.24 -4.60
N ALA A 126 -12.05 -8.28 -4.94
CA ALA A 126 -10.60 -8.49 -4.93
C ALA A 126 -10.05 -8.29 -3.51
N LEU A 127 -9.20 -9.22 -3.07
CA LEU A 127 -8.53 -9.21 -1.78
C LEU A 127 -7.03 -9.07 -1.98
N PHE A 128 -6.38 -8.30 -1.13
CA PHE A 128 -4.94 -8.05 -1.15
C PHE A 128 -4.42 -8.21 0.27
N ASN A 129 -3.29 -8.86 0.46
CA ASN A 129 -2.64 -8.96 1.77
C ASN A 129 -1.14 -8.73 1.63
N ALA A 130 -0.58 -8.00 2.58
CA ALA A 130 0.84 -7.74 2.72
C ALA A 130 1.24 -8.00 4.17
N ALA A 131 2.17 -8.93 4.40
CA ALA A 131 2.62 -9.27 5.74
C ALA A 131 4.13 -9.43 5.78
N GLY A 132 4.79 -8.85 6.76
CA GLY A 132 6.25 -8.94 6.89
C GLY A 132 6.82 -7.90 7.82
N GLY A 133 8.06 -7.47 7.54
CA GLY A 133 8.66 -6.39 8.30
C GLY A 133 9.88 -5.77 7.64
N MET A 134 10.38 -4.73 8.28
CA MET A 134 11.49 -3.90 7.82
C MET A 134 12.44 -3.66 8.98
N ALA A 135 13.74 -3.76 8.74
CA ALA A 135 14.74 -3.49 9.77
C ALA A 135 14.87 -1.99 10.08
N THR A 136 14.80 -1.15 9.04
CA THR A 136 14.97 0.31 9.16
C THR A 136 13.88 1.04 8.36
N PRO A 137 12.73 1.38 8.97
CA PRO A 137 11.61 2.02 8.27
C PRO A 137 11.98 3.36 7.64
N SER A 138 12.79 4.17 8.33
CA SER A 138 13.22 5.49 7.86
C SER A 138 14.05 5.45 6.57
N LYS A 139 14.74 4.33 6.32
CA LYS A 139 15.52 4.08 5.09
C LYS A 139 14.84 3.08 4.15
N LEU A 140 13.65 2.58 4.52
CA LEU A 140 12.98 1.44 3.89
C LEU A 140 13.93 0.26 3.66
N ALA A 141 14.79 -0.03 4.63
CA ALA A 141 15.87 -1.01 4.48
C ALA A 141 15.61 -2.30 5.27
N GLY A 142 16.14 -3.41 4.75
CA GLY A 142 15.98 -4.75 5.33
C GLY A 142 14.53 -5.23 5.27
N VAL A 143 13.84 -4.90 4.16
CA VAL A 143 12.46 -5.29 3.91
C VAL A 143 12.38 -6.78 3.61
N ALA A 144 11.38 -7.43 4.20
CA ALA A 144 10.93 -8.77 3.84
C ALA A 144 9.41 -8.82 3.99
N MET A 145 8.68 -8.75 2.88
CA MET A 145 7.22 -8.71 2.84
C MET A 145 6.65 -9.77 1.92
N LYS A 146 5.80 -10.62 2.47
CA LYS A 146 4.95 -11.53 1.70
C LYS A 146 3.75 -10.74 1.19
N LEU A 147 3.56 -10.76 -0.12
CA LEU A 147 2.43 -10.16 -0.82
C LEU A 147 1.53 -11.28 -1.33
N SER A 148 0.23 -11.10 -1.25
CA SER A 148 -0.74 -11.98 -1.90
C SER A 148 -1.95 -11.20 -2.37
N ALA A 149 -2.56 -11.63 -3.46
CA ALA A 149 -3.79 -11.05 -3.96
C ALA A 149 -4.68 -12.14 -4.57
N THR A 150 -5.99 -12.00 -4.40
CA THR A 150 -7.00 -12.83 -5.04
C THR A 150 -7.96 -11.91 -5.77
N ILE A 151 -8.00 -12.02 -7.09
CA ILE A 151 -8.78 -11.15 -7.97
C ILE A 151 -9.68 -12.05 -8.82
N PRO A 152 -10.98 -12.16 -8.48
CA PRO A 152 -11.90 -13.01 -9.22
C PRO A 152 -12.07 -12.58 -10.68
N ASP A 153 -12.01 -11.27 -10.94
CA ASP A 153 -12.19 -10.68 -12.27
C ASP A 153 -11.39 -9.38 -12.35
N LEU A 154 -10.35 -9.39 -13.18
CA LEU A 154 -9.45 -8.26 -13.37
C LEU A 154 -10.10 -7.11 -14.15
N ALA A 155 -11.03 -7.39 -15.05
CA ALA A 155 -11.70 -6.34 -15.82
C ALA A 155 -12.51 -5.43 -14.88
N LYS A 156 -13.02 -5.95 -13.75
CA LYS A 156 -13.68 -5.14 -12.71
C LYS A 156 -12.75 -4.17 -11.97
N LEU A 157 -11.44 -4.26 -12.15
CA LEU A 157 -10.47 -3.31 -11.59
C LEU A 157 -10.08 -2.21 -12.59
N SER A 158 -10.58 -2.24 -13.84
CA SER A 158 -10.25 -1.26 -14.88
C SER A 158 -10.52 0.18 -14.44
N ASP A 159 -11.64 0.42 -13.76
CA ASP A 159 -12.01 1.77 -13.27
C ASP A 159 -11.04 2.32 -12.21
N LEU A 160 -10.28 1.44 -11.54
CA LEU A 160 -9.32 1.83 -10.51
C LEU A 160 -7.98 2.22 -11.12
N VAL A 161 -7.56 1.51 -12.18
CA VAL A 161 -6.31 1.75 -12.91
C VAL A 161 -6.50 2.83 -13.99
N GLY A 162 -7.73 3.11 -14.39
CA GLY A 162 -8.05 4.11 -15.42
C GLY A 162 -7.78 3.62 -16.85
N THR A 163 -7.41 2.35 -17.01
CA THR A 163 -7.17 1.70 -18.30
C THR A 163 -7.98 0.40 -18.37
N PRO A 164 -8.49 0.03 -19.55
CA PRO A 164 -9.20 -1.22 -19.72
C PRO A 164 -8.23 -2.39 -19.47
N LEU A 165 -8.53 -3.20 -18.45
CA LEU A 165 -7.73 -4.37 -18.12
C LEU A 165 -8.26 -5.61 -18.85
N PRO A 166 -7.39 -6.61 -19.10
CA PRO A 166 -7.82 -7.90 -19.63
C PRO A 166 -8.86 -8.57 -18.73
N ALA A 167 -9.81 -9.27 -19.33
CA ALA A 167 -10.87 -10.03 -18.65
C ALA A 167 -10.34 -11.38 -18.12
N TRP A 168 -9.27 -11.34 -17.34
CA TRP A 168 -8.70 -12.50 -16.68
C TRP A 168 -9.49 -12.82 -15.40
N THR A 169 -9.65 -14.11 -15.13
CA THR A 169 -10.49 -14.60 -14.03
C THR A 169 -9.71 -15.53 -13.13
N ASP A 170 -10.17 -15.65 -11.88
CA ASP A 170 -9.60 -16.55 -10.86
C ASP A 170 -8.10 -16.31 -10.63
N ILE A 171 -7.71 -15.04 -10.56
CA ILE A 171 -6.31 -14.66 -10.46
C ILE A 171 -5.87 -14.76 -9.00
N GLY A 172 -4.90 -15.63 -8.73
CA GLY A 172 -4.13 -15.66 -7.50
C GLY A 172 -2.72 -15.14 -7.75
N VAL A 173 -2.29 -14.14 -7.00
CA VAL A 173 -0.91 -13.64 -6.98
C VAL A 173 -0.31 -13.89 -5.62
N SER A 174 0.93 -14.34 -5.57
CA SER A 174 1.72 -14.38 -4.34
C SER A 174 3.17 -14.04 -4.65
N GLY A 175 3.86 -13.44 -3.69
CA GLY A 175 5.28 -13.21 -3.82
C GLY A 175 5.97 -12.73 -2.55
N LEU A 176 7.29 -12.74 -2.56
CA LEU A 176 8.12 -12.28 -1.46
C LEU A 176 9.01 -11.13 -1.92
N LEU A 177 8.66 -9.93 -1.46
CA LEU A 177 9.42 -8.71 -1.68
C LEU A 177 10.53 -8.60 -0.63
N THR A 178 11.75 -8.38 -1.06
CA THR A 178 12.93 -8.19 -0.22
C THR A 178 13.75 -6.99 -0.64
N ASP A 179 14.59 -6.51 0.27
CA ASP A 179 15.66 -5.55 0.02
C ASP A 179 17.03 -6.27 0.10
N PRO A 180 17.56 -6.78 -1.03
CA PRO A 180 18.86 -7.43 -1.06
C PRO A 180 19.97 -6.51 -0.57
N GLY A 181 20.68 -6.95 0.46
CA GLY A 181 21.81 -6.20 1.00
C GLY A 181 21.45 -5.01 1.89
N GLY A 182 20.16 -4.81 2.22
CA GLY A 182 19.75 -3.80 3.19
C GLY A 182 20.02 -2.36 2.76
N GLN A 183 20.07 -2.09 1.45
CA GLN A 183 20.42 -0.78 0.93
C GLN A 183 19.21 0.17 0.83
N GLY A 184 18.02 -0.32 1.15
CA GLY A 184 16.77 0.41 1.05
C GLY A 184 16.07 0.19 -0.29
N LEU A 185 14.73 0.15 -0.26
CA LEU A 185 13.90 0.00 -1.47
C LEU A 185 14.12 1.10 -2.53
N ALA A 186 14.72 2.23 -2.15
CA ALA A 186 15.09 3.29 -3.08
C ALA A 186 16.26 2.89 -4.01
N ASN A 187 17.10 1.95 -3.59
CA ASN A 187 18.32 1.55 -4.30
C ASN A 187 18.21 0.14 -4.88
N THR A 188 17.58 -0.80 -4.19
CA THR A 188 17.41 -2.16 -4.70
C THR A 188 16.10 -2.76 -4.21
N VAL A 189 15.42 -3.45 -5.12
CA VAL A 189 14.18 -4.16 -4.83
C VAL A 189 14.29 -5.54 -5.47
N ALA A 190 14.07 -6.60 -4.69
CA ALA A 190 13.94 -7.94 -5.24
C ALA A 190 12.60 -8.56 -4.87
N LEU A 191 12.05 -9.31 -5.80
CA LEU A 191 10.91 -10.18 -5.63
C LEU A 191 11.42 -11.61 -5.82
N ASN A 192 11.79 -12.26 -4.71
CA ASN A 192 12.50 -13.55 -4.74
C ASN A 192 11.61 -14.70 -5.23
N SER A 193 10.31 -14.55 -5.02
CA SER A 193 9.31 -15.45 -5.56
C SER A 193 8.13 -14.62 -6.02
N LEU A 194 7.64 -14.94 -7.20
CA LEU A 194 6.38 -14.49 -7.75
C LEU A 194 5.69 -15.74 -8.30
N ALA A 195 4.45 -15.94 -7.90
CA ALA A 195 3.57 -16.94 -8.49
C ALA A 195 2.25 -16.26 -8.82
N ILE A 196 1.89 -16.33 -10.10
CA ILE A 196 0.65 -15.85 -10.66
C ILE A 196 -0.06 -17.06 -11.23
N SER A 197 -1.28 -17.28 -10.79
CA SER A 197 -2.19 -18.30 -11.31
C SER A 197 -3.46 -17.61 -11.77
N SER A 198 -4.01 -18.03 -12.89
CA SER A 198 -5.32 -17.63 -13.39
C SER A 198 -5.93 -18.77 -14.19
N ALA A 199 -7.20 -18.65 -14.57
CA ALA A 199 -7.82 -19.61 -15.47
C ALA A 199 -7.10 -19.69 -16.84
N GLN A 200 -6.44 -18.62 -17.25
CA GLN A 200 -5.81 -18.45 -18.56
C GLN A 200 -4.30 -18.75 -18.56
N ALA A 201 -3.61 -18.55 -17.44
CA ALA A 201 -2.16 -18.67 -17.38
C ALA A 201 -1.64 -19.04 -15.98
N GLN A 202 -0.50 -19.71 -15.93
CA GLN A 202 0.26 -19.96 -14.72
C GLN A 202 1.72 -19.58 -14.95
N LEU A 203 2.15 -18.56 -14.22
CA LEU A 203 3.45 -17.93 -14.31
C LEU A 203 4.11 -17.95 -12.93
N GLY A 204 5.38 -18.30 -12.89
CA GLY A 204 6.24 -18.20 -11.73
C GLY A 204 7.48 -17.39 -12.08
N GLY A 205 8.24 -16.95 -11.08
CA GLY A 205 9.50 -16.27 -11.35
C GLY A 205 10.09 -15.54 -10.17
N ALA A 206 11.16 -14.83 -10.47
CA ALA A 206 11.81 -13.90 -9.57
C ALA A 206 12.23 -12.66 -10.36
N PHE A 207 12.33 -11.53 -9.67
CA PHE A 207 12.69 -10.26 -10.27
C PHE A 207 13.63 -9.51 -9.31
N SER A 208 14.61 -8.80 -9.84
CA SER A 208 15.42 -7.87 -9.07
C SER A 208 15.72 -6.64 -9.90
N LEU A 209 15.46 -5.47 -9.32
CA LEU A 209 15.74 -4.17 -9.90
C LEU A 209 16.74 -3.45 -9.00
N ARG A 210 17.87 -3.05 -9.60
CA ARG A 210 18.86 -2.18 -8.97
C ARG A 210 18.73 -0.80 -9.55
N LEU A 211 18.35 0.16 -8.72
CA LEU A 211 18.21 1.56 -9.02
C LEU A 211 19.55 2.23 -8.70
N GLY A 212 20.28 2.63 -9.75
CA GLY A 212 21.56 3.32 -9.64
C GLY A 212 21.78 4.20 -10.87
N PRO A 213 23.00 4.78 -11.07
CA PRO A 213 23.32 5.61 -12.24
C PRO A 213 23.04 4.91 -13.58
N LYS A 214 23.07 3.57 -13.57
CA LYS A 214 22.56 2.71 -14.63
C LYS A 214 21.59 1.72 -13.99
N PRO A 215 20.27 1.81 -14.24
CA PRO A 215 19.33 0.85 -13.71
C PRO A 215 19.61 -0.52 -14.32
N ASP A 216 19.68 -1.55 -13.47
CA ASP A 216 19.85 -2.94 -13.88
C ASP A 216 18.61 -3.75 -13.51
N LEU A 217 18.09 -4.48 -14.48
CA LEU A 217 16.87 -5.27 -14.34
C LEU A 217 17.13 -6.72 -14.68
N GLN A 218 16.95 -7.59 -13.70
CA GLN A 218 17.05 -9.03 -13.88
C GLN A 218 15.71 -9.66 -13.54
N ALA A 219 15.22 -10.52 -14.43
CA ALA A 219 13.98 -11.24 -14.23
C ALA A 219 14.16 -12.67 -14.74
N VAL A 220 13.71 -13.62 -13.94
CA VAL A 220 13.57 -15.02 -14.34
C VAL A 220 12.09 -15.31 -14.35
N ILE A 221 11.55 -15.64 -15.53
CA ILE A 221 10.13 -15.91 -15.72
C ILE A 221 9.97 -17.36 -16.16
N HIS A 222 9.19 -18.12 -15.41
CA HIS A 222 8.82 -19.49 -15.71
C HIS A 222 7.33 -19.54 -16.04
N ALA A 223 6.99 -19.81 -17.28
CA ALA A 223 5.61 -20.05 -17.68
C ALA A 223 5.35 -21.55 -17.72
N SER A 224 4.57 -22.07 -16.77
CA SER A 224 4.21 -23.50 -16.76
C SER A 224 3.03 -23.79 -17.67
N ARG A 225 2.12 -22.83 -17.83
CA ARG A 225 0.95 -22.93 -18.70
C ARG A 225 0.55 -21.57 -19.24
N ILE A 226 0.35 -21.48 -20.55
CA ILE A 226 -0.23 -20.32 -21.22
C ILE A 226 -1.26 -20.84 -22.21
N ASP A 227 -2.52 -20.47 -22.02
CA ASP A 227 -3.55 -20.68 -23.03
C ASP A 227 -3.63 -19.42 -23.91
N LEU A 228 -2.94 -19.45 -25.05
CA LEU A 228 -2.87 -18.32 -25.98
C LEU A 228 -4.25 -17.93 -26.52
N THR A 229 -5.15 -18.90 -26.71
CA THR A 229 -6.49 -18.65 -27.24
C THR A 229 -7.36 -17.97 -26.19
N ALA A 230 -7.34 -18.45 -24.95
CA ALA A 230 -8.04 -17.83 -23.83
C ALA A 230 -7.49 -16.43 -23.55
N LEU A 231 -6.16 -16.25 -23.65
CA LEU A 231 -5.50 -14.96 -23.42
C LEU A 231 -5.86 -13.94 -24.50
N LEU A 232 -5.88 -14.33 -25.77
CA LEU A 232 -6.31 -13.46 -26.88
C LEU A 232 -7.79 -13.06 -26.74
N LYS A 233 -8.65 -14.01 -26.33
CA LYS A 233 -10.07 -13.76 -26.08
C LYS A 233 -10.31 -12.82 -24.89
N ALA A 234 -9.42 -12.84 -23.91
CA ALA A 234 -9.51 -12.00 -22.72
C ALA A 234 -8.86 -10.61 -22.89
N MET A 235 -8.22 -10.31 -24.02
CA MET A 235 -7.66 -8.97 -24.26
C MET A 235 -8.77 -7.91 -24.36
N PRO A 236 -8.56 -6.70 -23.81
CA PRO A 236 -9.50 -5.62 -24.00
C PRO A 236 -9.54 -5.27 -25.50
N LYS A 237 -10.74 -5.26 -26.08
CA LYS A 237 -10.93 -4.82 -27.46
C LYS A 237 -10.59 -3.32 -27.52
N PRO A 238 -9.72 -2.87 -28.45
CA PRO A 238 -9.46 -1.45 -28.62
C PRO A 238 -10.78 -0.70 -28.74
N ALA A 239 -10.96 0.36 -27.96
CA ALA A 239 -12.12 1.22 -28.08
C ALA A 239 -12.20 1.68 -29.54
N ALA A 240 -13.33 1.42 -30.20
CA ALA A 240 -13.54 1.89 -31.56
C ALA A 240 -13.34 3.41 -31.56
N ALA A 241 -12.39 3.88 -32.38
CA ALA A 241 -12.20 5.30 -32.59
C ALA A 241 -13.55 5.88 -33.03
N THR A 242 -14.11 6.79 -32.22
CA THR A 242 -15.29 7.56 -32.59
C THR A 242 -14.95 8.26 -33.92
N PRO A 243 -15.66 7.99 -35.02
CA PRO A 243 -15.44 8.71 -36.27
C PRO A 243 -15.60 10.21 -35.96
N GLY A 244 -14.53 10.97 -36.18
CA GLY A 244 -14.56 12.41 -36.05
C GLY A 244 -15.71 12.95 -36.90
N THR A 245 -16.60 13.71 -36.28
CA THR A 245 -17.57 14.54 -36.98
C THR A 245 -16.78 15.54 -37.81
N ALA A 246 -16.51 15.18 -39.06
CA ALA A 246 -16.13 16.12 -40.10
C ALA A 246 -17.28 17.11 -40.26
N GLY A 247 -17.07 18.35 -39.83
CA GLY A 247 -17.99 19.44 -40.09
C GLY A 247 -18.11 19.66 -41.59
N ALA A 248 -19.32 19.49 -42.10
CA ALA A 248 -19.77 19.98 -43.39
C ALA A 248 -20.95 20.92 -43.11
N GLY A 249 -20.86 22.15 -43.59
CA GLY A 249 -21.90 23.19 -43.45
C GLY A 249 -21.30 24.57 -43.28
#